data_AF-A0A2N2A0F4-F1
#
_entry.id   AF-A0A2N2A0F4-F1
#
_cell.length_a   1.000
_cell.length_b   1.000
_cell.length_c   1.000
_cell.angle_alpha   90.00
_cell.angle_beta   90.00
_cell.angle_gamma   90.00
#
_symmetry.space_group_name_H-M   'P 1'
#
loop_
_entity.id
_entity.type
_entity.pdbx_description
1 polymer ?
#
loop_
_entity_poly.entity_id
_entity_poly.type
_entity_poly.pdbx_seq_one_letter_code
_entity_poly.pdbx_strand_id
1 'polypeptide(L)'
;MEVIELQELLQKSIDYYKSVMLTSYAILFIGIVGITFTVIIIFNAFLSKRFTKQNMRIWIAITCFAVIVLCLNKPFQAAMRNQSMLNNLRADLKNPSVVVASGKVEECYAYTKGGIAVIIGGETYYLSPQLSSMQLGDEYTFRYLSHSKRLFTYELLDDAEIPKSAEVTNDMLTRFNYESKVITTNYDAEDAAFTYVKQYYLSLGSDIYQKFLDTGWTVSGYYIQTEEVYRCRLISRKDTTRIYIVLDAKTSCPLYFWQDGDNL
;
A
#
# COMPACT_ATOMS: atom_id res chain seq x y z
N MET A 1 11.66 23.24 0.70
CA MET A 1 11.98 22.01 1.45
C MET A 1 11.51 20.77 0.68
N GLU A 2 10.30 20.78 0.10
CA GLU A 2 9.73 19.66 -0.68
C GLU A 2 10.58 19.13 -1.86
N VAL A 3 11.34 19.97 -2.58
CA VAL A 3 12.03 19.53 -3.82
C VAL A 3 13.20 18.58 -3.54
N ILE A 4 13.96 18.80 -2.46
CA ILE A 4 15.11 17.96 -2.10
C ILE A 4 14.64 16.58 -1.63
N GLU A 5 13.61 16.54 -0.79
CA GLU A 5 13.00 15.30 -0.32
C GLU A 5 12.38 14.51 -1.48
N LEU A 6 11.70 15.18 -2.41
CA LEU A 6 11.13 14.55 -3.61
C LEU A 6 12.23 13.96 -4.53
N GLN A 7 13.35 14.68 -4.72
CA GLN A 7 14.48 14.19 -5.50
C GLN A 7 15.14 12.97 -4.85
N GLU A 8 15.36 12.99 -3.54
CA GLU A 8 15.92 11.86 -2.82
C GLU A 8 14.99 10.63 -2.89
N LEU A 9 13.68 10.86 -2.77
CA LEU A 9 12.64 9.84 -2.95
C LEU A 9 12.66 9.20 -4.33
N LEU A 10 12.72 10.04 -5.37
CA LEU A 10 12.80 9.58 -6.75
C LEU A 10 14.09 8.79 -7.00
N GLN A 11 15.21 9.26 -6.46
CA GLN A 11 16.51 8.59 -6.61
C GLN A 11 16.50 7.19 -5.95
N LYS A 12 16.02 7.08 -4.69
CA LYS A 12 15.84 5.78 -4.01
C LYS A 12 14.94 4.83 -4.81
N SER A 13 13.87 5.37 -5.39
CA SER A 13 12.93 4.60 -6.21
C SER A 13 13.60 4.10 -7.51
N ILE A 14 14.39 4.94 -8.18
CA ILE A 14 15.14 4.59 -9.38
C ILE A 14 16.14 3.46 -9.08
N ASP A 15 16.90 3.57 -7.99
CA ASP A 15 17.94 2.59 -7.66
C ASP A 15 17.33 1.22 -7.28
N TYR A 16 16.17 1.23 -6.63
CA TYR A 16 15.36 0.04 -6.42
C TYR A 16 14.97 -0.64 -7.76
N TYR A 17 14.36 0.10 -8.69
CA TYR A 17 13.91 -0.48 -9.96
C TYR A 17 15.08 -0.96 -10.85
N LYS A 18 16.26 -0.32 -10.77
CA LYS A 18 17.49 -0.83 -11.40
C LYS A 18 17.87 -2.22 -10.86
N SER A 19 17.86 -2.39 -9.54
CA SER A 19 18.21 -3.66 -8.89
C SER A 19 17.24 -4.78 -9.26
N VAL A 20 15.93 -4.49 -9.24
CA VAL A 20 14.89 -5.45 -9.65
C VAL A 20 15.05 -5.83 -11.13
N MET A 21 15.28 -4.85 -12.02
CA MET A 21 15.52 -5.13 -13.44
C MET A 21 16.74 -6.01 -13.66
N LEU A 22 17.86 -5.75 -12.97
CA LEU A 22 19.08 -6.56 -13.09
C LEU A 22 18.79 -8.03 -12.75
N THR A 23 17.99 -8.26 -11.71
CA THR A 23 17.56 -9.61 -11.31
C THR A 23 16.68 -10.25 -12.38
N SER A 24 15.72 -9.52 -12.94
CA SER A 24 14.85 -10.02 -14.03
C SER A 24 15.65 -10.37 -15.29
N TYR A 25 16.62 -9.54 -15.67
CA TYR A 25 17.49 -9.80 -16.83
C TYR A 25 18.41 -11.00 -16.60
N ALA A 26 18.93 -11.19 -15.38
CA ALA A 26 19.74 -12.37 -15.05
C ALA A 26 18.93 -13.68 -15.20
N ILE A 27 17.67 -13.70 -14.75
CA ILE A 27 16.78 -14.86 -14.91
C ILE A 27 16.50 -15.12 -16.39
N LEU A 28 16.19 -14.06 -17.17
CA LEU A 28 16.01 -14.17 -18.62
C LEU A 28 17.25 -14.71 -19.31
N PHE A 29 18.44 -14.22 -18.96
CA PHE A 29 19.70 -14.66 -19.53
C PHE A 29 19.95 -16.16 -19.26
N ILE A 30 19.79 -16.63 -18.02
CA ILE A 30 19.91 -18.05 -17.67
C ILE A 30 18.89 -18.88 -18.46
N GLY A 31 17.66 -18.39 -18.61
CA GLY A 31 16.63 -19.03 -19.42
C GLY A 31 17.03 -19.18 -20.89
N ILE A 32 17.55 -18.12 -21.51
CA ILE A 32 18.02 -18.12 -22.91
C ILE A 32 19.19 -19.09 -23.10
N VAL A 33 20.14 -19.12 -22.16
CA VAL A 33 21.28 -20.06 -22.20
C VAL A 33 20.82 -21.52 -22.08
N GLY A 34 19.85 -21.80 -21.20
CA GLY A 34 19.25 -23.13 -21.09
C GLY A 34 18.53 -23.56 -22.37
N ILE A 35 17.81 -22.63 -23.00
CA ILE A 35 17.16 -22.83 -24.29
C ILE A 35 18.18 -23.17 -25.39
N THR A 36 19.24 -22.38 -25.55
CA THR A 36 20.24 -22.62 -26.60
C THR A 36 20.95 -23.95 -26.40
N PHE A 37 21.28 -24.34 -25.17
CA PHE A 37 21.87 -25.64 -24.87
C PHE A 37 20.94 -26.80 -25.26
N THR A 38 19.63 -26.67 -24.98
CA THR A 38 18.63 -27.70 -25.34
C THR A 38 18.48 -27.84 -26.85
N VAL A 39 18.46 -26.73 -27.59
CA VAL A 39 18.40 -26.73 -29.06
C VAL A 39 19.64 -27.41 -29.67
N ILE A 40 20.84 -27.14 -29.13
CA ILE A 40 22.08 -27.79 -29.57
C ILE A 40 22.02 -29.31 -29.36
N ILE A 41 21.50 -29.77 -28.22
CA ILE A 41 21.31 -31.22 -27.95
C ILE A 41 20.36 -31.84 -28.98
N ILE A 42 19.22 -31.18 -29.27
CA ILE A 42 18.24 -31.66 -30.25
C ILE A 42 18.88 -31.74 -31.65
N PHE A 43 19.60 -30.68 -32.06
CA PHE A 43 20.25 -30.61 -33.37
C PHE A 43 21.32 -31.69 -33.54
N ASN A 44 22.18 -31.89 -32.53
CA ASN A 44 23.17 -32.96 -32.52
C ASN A 44 22.54 -34.35 -32.55
N ALA A 45 21.42 -34.56 -31.83
CA ALA A 45 20.69 -35.82 -31.87
C ALA A 45 20.11 -36.10 -33.27
N PHE A 46 19.55 -35.08 -33.93
CA PHE A 46 18.98 -35.17 -35.27
C PHE A 46 20.03 -35.54 -36.34
N LEU A 47 21.23 -34.95 -36.26
CA LEU A 47 22.34 -35.26 -37.16
C LEU A 47 22.85 -36.73 -37.02
N SER A 48 22.64 -37.37 -35.87
CA SER A 48 23.22 -38.69 -35.55
C SER A 48 22.49 -39.91 -36.14
N LYS A 49 21.39 -39.74 -36.91
CA LYS A 49 20.66 -40.81 -37.65
C LYS A 49 20.30 -42.10 -36.87
N ARG A 50 20.19 -42.09 -35.53
CA ARG A 50 19.72 -43.27 -34.74
C ARG A 50 18.19 -43.25 -34.54
N PHE A 51 17.46 -43.54 -35.62
CA PHE A 51 15.99 -43.60 -35.62
C PHE A 51 15.46 -44.89 -35.01
N THR A 52 14.87 -44.83 -33.79
CA THR A 52 13.65 -45.58 -33.37
C THR A 52 13.26 -45.40 -31.88
N LYS A 53 14.19 -45.12 -30.95
CA LYS A 53 13.88 -44.76 -29.53
C LYS A 53 14.13 -43.29 -29.17
N GLN A 54 14.86 -42.54 -30.00
CA GLN A 54 15.20 -41.14 -29.76
C GLN A 54 14.03 -40.15 -30.01
N ASN A 55 13.01 -40.52 -30.79
CA ASN A 55 11.87 -39.64 -31.08
C ASN A 55 11.11 -39.23 -29.81
N MET A 56 10.95 -40.14 -28.84
CA MET A 56 10.29 -39.81 -27.57
C MET A 56 11.12 -38.80 -26.75
N ARG A 57 12.46 -38.91 -26.76
CA ARG A 57 13.34 -37.93 -26.09
C ARG A 57 13.30 -36.56 -26.75
N ILE A 58 13.20 -36.51 -28.08
CA ILE A 58 13.07 -35.26 -28.84
C ILE A 58 11.71 -34.60 -28.55
N TRP A 59 10.61 -35.36 -28.57
CA TRP A 59 9.29 -34.84 -28.20
C TRP A 59 9.23 -34.35 -26.75
N ILE A 60 9.84 -35.06 -25.80
CA ILE A 60 9.97 -34.60 -24.41
C ILE A 60 10.79 -33.30 -24.35
N ALA A 61 11.91 -33.20 -25.07
CA ALA A 61 12.73 -32.00 -25.09
C ALA A 61 12.01 -30.79 -25.68
N ILE A 62 11.26 -30.97 -26.77
CA ILE A 62 10.42 -29.93 -27.39
C ILE A 62 9.30 -29.50 -26.43
N THR A 63 8.68 -30.45 -25.72
CA THR A 63 7.62 -30.15 -24.75
C THR A 63 8.18 -29.39 -23.55
N CYS A 64 9.32 -29.82 -22.99
CA CYS A 64 10.03 -29.09 -21.94
C CYS A 64 10.46 -27.68 -22.41
N PHE A 65 10.89 -27.54 -23.66
CA PHE A 65 11.24 -26.26 -24.27
C PHE A 65 10.03 -25.31 -24.35
N ALA A 66 8.89 -25.79 -24.83
CA ALA A 66 7.66 -25.00 -24.89
C ALA A 66 7.22 -24.52 -23.50
N VAL A 67 7.35 -25.38 -22.48
CA VAL A 67 7.06 -25.01 -21.08
C VAL A 67 8.02 -23.94 -20.56
N ILE A 68 9.32 -24.04 -20.82
CA ILE A 68 10.31 -23.04 -20.39
C ILE A 68 10.03 -21.67 -21.04
N VAL A 69 9.71 -21.63 -22.33
CA VAL A 69 9.38 -20.37 -23.03
C VAL A 69 8.13 -19.73 -22.44
N LEU A 70 7.08 -20.51 -22.15
CA LEU A 70 5.88 -20.02 -21.48
C LEU A 70 6.18 -19.48 -20.07
N CYS A 71 7.07 -20.14 -19.33
CA CYS A 71 7.52 -19.69 -18.01
C CYS A 71 8.32 -18.37 -18.07
N LEU A 72 9.04 -18.09 -19.17
CA LEU A 72 9.80 -16.85 -19.35
C LEU A 72 8.94 -15.63 -19.74
N ASN A 73 7.69 -15.83 -20.16
CA ASN A 73 6.80 -14.73 -20.52
C ASN A 73 6.46 -13.83 -19.32
N LYS A 74 6.19 -14.41 -18.15
CA LYS A 74 5.92 -13.66 -16.91
C LYS A 74 7.08 -12.73 -16.47
N PRO A 75 8.33 -13.21 -16.33
CA PRO A 75 9.45 -12.35 -15.98
C PRO A 75 9.78 -11.33 -17.09
N PHE A 76 9.57 -11.66 -18.36
CA PHE A 76 9.71 -10.70 -19.47
C PHE A 76 8.72 -9.54 -19.37
N GLN A 77 7.44 -9.83 -19.15
CA GLN A 77 6.42 -8.80 -18.94
C GLN A 77 6.74 -7.93 -17.71
N ALA A 78 7.21 -8.54 -16.61
CA ALA A 78 7.64 -7.80 -15.43
C ALA A 78 8.83 -6.88 -15.73
N ALA A 79 9.83 -7.35 -16.49
CA ALA A 79 10.98 -6.54 -16.89
C ALA A 79 10.56 -5.34 -17.75
N MET A 80 9.66 -5.54 -18.72
CA MET A 80 9.12 -4.47 -19.56
C MET A 80 8.35 -3.41 -18.75
N ARG A 81 7.51 -3.84 -17.79
CA ARG A 81 6.79 -2.92 -16.88
C ARG A 81 7.76 -2.11 -16.03
N ASN A 82 8.76 -2.77 -15.45
CA ASN A 82 9.79 -2.11 -14.63
C ASN A 82 10.63 -1.12 -15.44
N GLN A 83 10.96 -1.45 -16.70
CA GLN A 83 11.68 -0.55 -17.61
C GLN A 83 10.84 0.70 -17.91
N SER A 84 9.54 0.53 -18.19
CA SER A 84 8.63 1.66 -18.42
C SER A 84 8.54 2.56 -17.18
N MET A 85 8.38 1.95 -15.99
CA MET A 85 8.36 2.69 -14.73
C MET A 85 9.65 3.47 -14.49
N LEU A 86 10.80 2.85 -14.75
CA LEU A 86 12.11 3.51 -14.62
C LEU A 86 12.26 4.70 -15.59
N ASN A 87 11.76 4.58 -16.82
CA ASN A 87 11.75 5.68 -17.77
C ASN A 87 10.86 6.83 -17.29
N ASN A 88 9.68 6.51 -16.75
CA ASN A 88 8.75 7.51 -16.21
C ASN A 88 9.33 8.21 -14.97
N LEU A 89 9.96 7.47 -14.05
CA LEU A 89 10.64 8.04 -12.88
C LEU A 89 11.80 8.96 -13.28
N ARG A 90 12.56 8.61 -14.33
CA ARG A 90 13.61 9.48 -14.88
C ARG A 90 13.04 10.75 -15.52
N ALA A 91 11.90 10.63 -16.19
CA ALA A 91 11.20 11.78 -16.76
C ALA A 91 10.74 12.74 -15.65
N ASP A 92 10.17 12.21 -14.57
CA ASP A 92 9.79 13.00 -13.40
C ASP A 92 10.99 13.60 -12.66
N LEU A 93 12.13 12.89 -12.59
CA LEU A 93 13.36 13.43 -12.00
C LEU A 93 13.90 14.62 -12.82
N LYS A 94 13.78 14.56 -14.15
CA LYS A 94 14.26 15.62 -15.05
C LYS A 94 13.32 16.82 -15.05
N ASN A 95 12.02 16.58 -15.12
CA ASN A 95 10.96 17.58 -15.22
C ASN A 95 9.79 17.20 -14.30
N PRO A 96 9.86 17.52 -13.00
CA PRO A 96 8.80 17.17 -12.06
C PRO A 96 7.53 17.95 -12.41
N SER A 97 6.46 17.24 -12.75
CA SER A 97 5.14 17.80 -13.01
C SER A 97 4.15 17.17 -12.05
N VAL A 98 3.67 17.99 -11.11
CA VAL A 98 2.77 17.60 -10.02
C VAL A 98 1.33 17.80 -10.46
N VAL A 99 0.51 16.78 -10.24
CA VAL A 99 -0.93 16.81 -10.49
C VAL A 99 -1.66 16.57 -9.18
N VAL A 100 -2.74 17.31 -8.96
CA VAL A 100 -3.67 17.12 -7.84
C VAL A 100 -4.93 16.46 -8.39
N ALA A 101 -5.40 15.42 -7.72
CA ALA A 101 -6.64 14.73 -8.07
C ALA A 101 -7.35 14.23 -6.81
N SER A 102 -8.60 13.82 -6.97
CA SER A 102 -9.43 13.28 -5.91
C SER A 102 -10.14 12.03 -6.41
N GLY A 103 -10.36 11.05 -5.54
CA GLY A 103 -11.16 9.90 -5.88
C GLY A 103 -11.10 8.75 -4.87
N LYS A 104 -12.00 7.79 -5.08
CA LYS A 104 -12.18 6.63 -4.22
C LYS A 104 -11.22 5.52 -4.60
N VAL A 105 -10.59 4.91 -3.60
CA VAL A 105 -9.74 3.73 -3.78
C VAL A 105 -10.62 2.53 -4.11
N GLU A 106 -10.50 2.06 -5.35
CA GLU A 106 -11.23 0.93 -5.90
C GLU A 106 -10.53 -0.40 -5.60
N GLU A 107 -9.19 -0.42 -5.60
CA GLU A 107 -8.39 -1.62 -5.34
C GLU A 107 -7.04 -1.25 -4.69
N CYS A 108 -6.52 -2.14 -3.83
CA CYS A 108 -5.18 -2.02 -3.24
C CYS A 108 -4.33 -3.26 -3.57
N TYR A 109 -3.09 -3.03 -4.02
CA TYR A 109 -2.13 -4.06 -4.36
C TYR A 109 -0.90 -3.96 -3.48
N ALA A 110 -0.59 -5.03 -2.75
CA ALA A 110 0.68 -5.19 -2.05
C ALA A 110 1.68 -5.92 -2.97
N TYR A 111 2.71 -5.23 -3.44
CA TYR A 111 3.81 -5.90 -4.13
C TYR A 111 4.82 -6.46 -3.11
N THR A 112 5.21 -7.71 -3.30
CA THR A 112 6.10 -8.51 -2.42
C THR A 112 7.48 -7.91 -2.15
N LYS A 113 7.83 -6.78 -2.79
CA LYS A 113 9.10 -6.08 -2.59
C LYS A 113 8.96 -4.54 -2.56
N GLY A 114 7.92 -3.97 -1.98
CA GLY A 114 7.99 -2.57 -1.50
C GLY A 114 7.38 -1.49 -2.40
N GLY A 115 6.10 -1.68 -2.73
CA GLY A 115 5.22 -0.58 -3.12
C GLY A 115 3.78 -1.05 -2.96
N ILE A 116 2.96 -0.24 -2.29
CA ILE A 116 1.51 -0.42 -2.35
C ILE A 116 1.06 0.35 -3.60
N ALA A 117 0.33 -0.29 -4.51
CA ALA A 117 -0.35 0.44 -5.58
C ALA A 117 -1.84 0.48 -5.29
N VAL A 118 -2.50 1.54 -5.74
CA VAL A 118 -3.94 1.71 -5.60
C VAL A 118 -4.55 2.03 -6.95
N ILE A 119 -5.78 1.58 -7.16
CA ILE A 119 -6.59 1.99 -8.32
C ILE A 119 -7.59 3.04 -7.86
N ILE A 120 -7.62 4.18 -8.55
CA ILE A 120 -8.56 5.27 -8.31
C ILE A 120 -9.08 5.74 -9.66
N GLY A 121 -10.39 5.64 -9.91
CA GLY A 121 -10.99 6.01 -11.18
C GLY A 121 -10.47 5.19 -12.36
N GLY A 122 -10.19 3.90 -12.16
CA GLY A 122 -9.62 3.00 -13.17
C GLY A 122 -8.12 3.19 -13.48
N GLU A 123 -7.45 4.17 -12.86
CA GLU A 123 -6.02 4.45 -13.05
C GLU A 123 -5.19 3.88 -11.89
N THR A 124 -4.03 3.29 -12.19
CA THR A 124 -3.12 2.77 -11.17
C THR A 124 -2.12 3.84 -10.70
N TYR A 125 -2.10 4.06 -9.39
CA TYR A 125 -1.17 4.96 -8.70
C TYR A 125 -0.24 4.17 -7.79
N TYR A 126 0.99 4.64 -7.64
CA TYR A 126 2.03 3.95 -6.87
C TYR A 126 2.38 4.76 -5.62
N LEU A 127 2.15 4.18 -4.44
CA LEU A 127 2.53 4.82 -3.19
C LEU A 127 4.06 4.82 -3.04
N SER A 128 4.56 5.95 -2.53
CA SER A 128 5.91 6.04 -2.02
C SER A 128 6.08 5.12 -0.79
N PRO A 129 7.24 4.43 -0.62
CA PRO A 129 7.51 3.55 0.52
C PRO A 129 7.39 4.21 1.90
N GLN A 130 7.43 5.55 1.94
CA GLN A 130 7.37 6.35 3.16
C GLN A 130 5.95 6.76 3.53
N LEU A 131 4.98 6.57 2.62
CA LEU A 131 3.58 6.88 2.89
C LEU A 131 2.90 5.67 3.52
N SER A 132 1.98 5.96 4.46
CA SER A 132 1.06 4.95 4.98
C SER A 132 0.19 4.36 3.87
N SER A 133 -0.44 3.20 4.12
CA SER A 133 -1.36 2.59 3.17
C SER A 133 -2.66 3.38 3.07
N MET A 134 -3.08 3.72 1.86
CA MET A 134 -4.45 4.13 1.59
C MET A 134 -5.39 2.92 1.74
N GLN A 135 -6.60 3.14 2.21
CA GLN A 135 -7.57 2.09 2.50
C GLN A 135 -8.56 1.91 1.35
N LEU A 136 -8.99 0.66 1.16
CA LEU A 136 -9.98 0.30 0.16
C LEU A 136 -11.33 0.97 0.49
N GLY A 137 -11.94 1.61 -0.50
CA GLY A 137 -13.25 2.24 -0.36
C GLY A 137 -13.23 3.66 0.21
N ASP A 138 -12.07 4.18 0.58
CA ASP A 138 -11.91 5.57 1.02
C ASP A 138 -11.68 6.52 -0.13
N GLU A 139 -12.18 7.74 0.02
CA GLU A 139 -11.96 8.81 -0.92
C GLU A 139 -10.83 9.72 -0.42
N TYR A 140 -9.87 10.03 -1.29
CA TYR A 140 -8.72 10.87 -0.96
C TYR A 140 -8.53 11.98 -1.97
N THR A 141 -8.07 13.14 -1.52
CA THR A 141 -7.38 14.13 -2.35
C THR A 141 -5.89 13.83 -2.31
N PHE A 142 -5.23 13.77 -3.44
CA PHE A 142 -3.85 13.32 -3.52
C PHE A 142 -3.03 14.06 -4.58
N ARG A 143 -1.72 14.14 -4.33
CA ARG A 143 -0.73 14.73 -5.24
C ARG A 143 0.19 13.65 -5.78
N TYR A 144 0.35 13.64 -7.10
CA TYR A 144 1.16 12.65 -7.77
C TYR A 144 2.00 13.24 -8.90
N LEU A 145 3.05 12.52 -9.30
CA LEU A 145 3.89 12.89 -10.43
C LEU A 145 3.31 12.37 -11.74
N SER A 146 3.14 13.27 -12.71
CA SER A 146 2.36 13.02 -13.93
C SER A 146 2.84 11.83 -14.77
N HIS A 147 4.15 11.57 -14.86
CA HIS A 147 4.68 10.49 -15.69
C HIS A 147 4.65 9.13 -14.96
N SER A 148 5.15 9.07 -13.72
CA SER A 148 5.24 7.81 -12.96
C SER A 148 3.96 7.44 -12.21
N LYS A 149 2.98 8.36 -12.12
CA LYS A 149 1.79 8.22 -11.26
C LYS A 149 2.14 7.93 -9.80
N ARG A 150 3.30 8.41 -9.36
CA ARG A 150 3.78 8.18 -8.00
C ARG A 150 3.17 9.19 -7.04
N LEU A 151 2.46 8.67 -6.05
CA LEU A 151 1.85 9.45 -4.97
C LEU A 151 2.94 9.85 -3.98
N PHE A 152 2.94 11.12 -3.59
CA PHE A 152 3.87 11.64 -2.59
C PHE A 152 3.16 12.39 -1.46
N THR A 153 1.90 12.82 -1.63
CA THR A 153 1.02 13.20 -0.52
C THR A 153 -0.43 12.79 -0.82
N TYR A 154 -1.21 12.51 0.21
CA TYR A 154 -2.67 12.35 0.12
C TYR A 154 -3.33 12.71 1.44
N GLU A 155 -4.59 13.09 1.36
CA GLU A 155 -5.46 13.50 2.47
C GLU A 155 -6.83 12.84 2.26
N LEU A 156 -7.43 12.32 3.32
CA LEU A 156 -8.76 11.70 3.24
C LEU A 156 -9.82 12.78 3.01
N LEU A 157 -10.72 12.57 2.03
CA LEU A 157 -11.82 13.49 1.71
C LEU A 157 -12.98 13.38 2.70
N ASP A 158 -13.22 12.19 3.24
CA ASP A 158 -14.30 11.91 4.22
C ASP A 158 -13.85 12.17 5.66
N ASP A 159 -13.11 13.25 5.86
CA ASP A 159 -12.85 13.80 7.18
C ASP A 159 -14.07 14.59 7.60
N ALA A 160 -14.97 13.93 8.33
CA ALA A 160 -16.08 14.62 8.96
C ALA A 160 -15.52 15.80 9.78
N GLU A 161 -16.14 16.97 9.65
CA GLU A 161 -15.74 18.14 10.42
C GLU A 161 -16.04 17.85 11.90
N ILE A 162 -15.00 17.54 12.67
CA ILE A 162 -15.13 17.25 14.09
C ILE A 162 -15.50 18.56 14.79
N PRO A 163 -16.69 18.66 15.39
CA PRO A 163 -17.14 19.90 15.98
C PRO A 163 -16.25 20.27 17.17
N LYS A 164 -16.03 21.56 17.43
CA LYS A 164 -15.22 22.00 18.59
C LYS A 164 -15.74 21.48 19.94
N SER A 165 -17.03 21.19 20.04
CA SER A 165 -17.63 20.56 21.23
C SER A 165 -17.16 19.12 21.49
N ALA A 166 -16.48 18.50 20.54
CA ALA A 166 -15.89 17.17 20.67
C ALA A 166 -14.51 17.17 21.35
N GLU A 167 -14.02 18.32 21.81
CA GLU A 167 -12.75 18.44 22.52
C GLU A 167 -12.77 17.57 23.79
N VAL A 168 -11.74 16.73 23.95
CA VAL A 168 -11.61 15.85 25.09
C VAL A 168 -10.92 16.60 26.23
N THR A 169 -11.60 16.69 27.36
CA THR A 169 -11.07 17.36 28.55
C THR A 169 -10.26 16.42 29.45
N ASN A 170 -9.35 16.97 30.25
CA ASN A 170 -8.56 16.19 31.23
C ASN A 170 -9.45 15.44 32.24
N ASP A 171 -10.61 15.98 32.58
CA ASP A 171 -11.57 15.33 33.47
C ASP A 171 -12.15 14.06 32.84
N MET A 172 -12.41 14.07 31.53
CA MET A 172 -12.83 12.87 30.79
C MET A 172 -11.73 11.82 30.79
N LEU A 173 -10.48 12.20 30.51
CA LEU A 173 -9.32 11.29 30.54
C LEU A 173 -9.15 10.62 31.90
N THR A 174 -9.27 11.41 32.97
CA THR A 174 -9.14 10.95 34.36
C THR A 174 -10.28 10.01 34.73
N ARG A 175 -11.51 10.32 34.33
CA ARG A 175 -12.70 9.48 34.56
C ARG A 175 -12.57 8.10 33.95
N PHE A 176 -11.84 7.97 32.83
CA PHE A 176 -11.66 6.72 32.11
C PHE A 176 -10.36 5.99 32.48
N ASN A 177 -9.53 6.58 33.36
CA ASN A 177 -8.18 6.12 33.67
C ASN A 177 -7.37 5.83 32.39
N TYR A 178 -7.47 6.72 31.41
CA TYR A 178 -6.75 6.60 30.15
C TYR A 178 -5.30 7.03 30.36
N GLU A 179 -4.36 6.14 30.03
CA GLU A 179 -2.94 6.42 30.07
C GLU A 179 -2.43 6.71 28.65
N SER A 180 -1.87 7.90 28.48
CA SER A 180 -1.17 8.34 27.27
C SER A 180 0.05 7.45 26.97
N LYS A 181 0.30 7.14 25.70
CA LYS A 181 1.42 6.33 25.22
C LYS A 181 2.21 7.08 24.15
N VAL A 182 3.48 6.76 24.01
CA VAL A 182 4.28 7.29 22.90
C VAL A 182 3.83 6.60 21.60
N ILE A 183 3.47 7.39 20.59
CA ILE A 183 3.16 6.87 19.25
C ILE A 183 4.44 6.86 18.43
N THR A 184 4.80 5.70 17.88
CA THR A 184 5.94 5.58 16.96
C THR A 184 5.52 5.15 15.56
N THR A 185 4.32 4.59 15.43
CA THR A 185 3.75 4.09 14.18
C THR A 185 2.26 4.41 14.09
N ASN A 186 1.68 4.36 12.88
CA ASN A 186 0.22 4.46 12.71
C ASN A 186 -0.51 3.34 13.48
N TYR A 187 0.09 2.16 13.61
CA TYR A 187 -0.50 1.06 14.36
C TYR A 187 -0.64 1.40 15.86
N ASP A 188 0.37 2.06 16.44
CA ASP A 188 0.29 2.52 17.83
C ASP A 188 -0.83 3.56 18.00
N ALA A 189 -1.01 4.43 17.01
CA ALA A 189 -2.11 5.40 17.00
C ALA A 189 -3.48 4.72 16.90
N GLU A 190 -3.62 3.72 16.03
CA GLU A 190 -4.86 2.94 15.88
C GLU A 190 -5.20 2.15 17.15
N ASP A 191 -4.22 1.53 17.81
CA ASP A 191 -4.40 0.83 19.10
C ASP A 191 -4.80 1.80 20.22
N ALA A 192 -4.15 2.97 20.28
CA ALA A 192 -4.48 4.02 21.25
C ALA A 192 -5.90 4.55 21.05
N ALA A 193 -6.28 4.84 19.80
CA ALA A 193 -7.63 5.30 19.46
C ALA A 193 -8.68 4.25 19.83
N PHE A 194 -8.47 2.98 19.48
CA PHE A 194 -9.38 1.91 19.83
C PHE A 194 -9.49 1.72 21.35
N THR A 195 -8.36 1.79 22.07
CA THR A 195 -8.32 1.68 23.52
C THR A 195 -9.12 2.79 24.20
N TYR A 196 -8.96 4.04 23.74
CA TYR A 196 -9.71 5.17 24.27
C TYR A 196 -11.22 4.98 24.09
N VAL A 197 -11.68 4.67 22.87
CA VAL A 197 -13.11 4.47 22.58
C VAL A 197 -13.68 3.32 23.40
N LYS A 198 -12.93 2.23 23.52
CA LYS A 198 -13.29 1.07 24.33
C LYS A 198 -13.52 1.46 25.80
N GLN A 199 -12.62 2.26 26.38
CA GLN A 199 -12.74 2.74 27.76
C GLN A 199 -13.91 3.72 27.92
N TYR A 200 -14.12 4.61 26.97
CA TYR A 200 -15.29 5.50 26.93
C TYR A 200 -16.59 4.69 27.01
N TYR A 201 -16.78 3.72 26.12
CA TYR A 201 -17.99 2.89 26.11
C TYR A 201 -18.15 2.02 27.35
N LEU A 202 -17.04 1.52 27.92
CA LEU A 202 -17.05 0.81 29.20
C LEU A 202 -17.58 1.70 30.34
N SER A 203 -17.22 2.99 30.33
CA SER A 203 -17.66 3.95 31.35
C SER A 203 -19.16 4.27 31.29
N LEU A 204 -19.81 4.04 30.14
CA LEU A 204 -21.25 4.24 29.96
C LEU A 204 -22.08 3.07 30.49
N GLY A 205 -21.46 1.90 30.74
CA GLY A 205 -22.10 0.72 31.33
C GLY A 205 -21.88 -0.56 30.51
N SER A 206 -22.01 -1.71 31.18
CA SER A 206 -21.71 -3.04 30.62
C SER A 206 -22.52 -3.35 29.34
N ASP A 207 -23.79 -2.97 29.31
CA ASP A 207 -24.69 -3.31 28.20
C ASP A 207 -24.35 -2.51 26.94
N ILE A 208 -23.98 -1.23 27.10
CA ILE A 208 -23.55 -0.37 26.00
C ILE A 208 -22.18 -0.83 25.50
N TYR A 209 -21.28 -1.15 26.43
CA TYR A 209 -19.98 -1.72 26.09
C TYR A 209 -20.07 -3.04 25.32
N GLN A 210 -20.97 -3.94 25.71
CA GLN A 210 -21.15 -5.19 24.99
C GLN A 210 -21.71 -4.95 23.59
N LYS A 211 -22.67 -4.02 23.43
CA LYS A 211 -23.15 -3.60 22.10
C LYS A 211 -22.01 -3.06 21.23
N PHE A 212 -21.15 -2.21 21.79
CA PHE A 212 -19.97 -1.70 21.10
C PHE A 212 -19.05 -2.84 20.63
N LEU A 213 -18.75 -3.82 21.48
CA LEU A 213 -17.93 -4.98 21.08
C LEU A 213 -18.61 -5.82 20.00
N ASP A 214 -19.91 -6.07 20.16
CA ASP A 214 -20.68 -6.88 19.24
C ASP A 214 -20.76 -6.24 17.86
N THR A 215 -20.80 -4.90 17.75
CA THR A 215 -20.78 -4.16 16.47
C THR A 215 -19.59 -4.58 15.60
N GLY A 216 -18.42 -4.79 16.21
CA GLY A 216 -17.19 -5.08 15.51
C GLY A 216 -16.70 -3.85 14.72
N TRP A 217 -15.42 -3.53 14.87
CA TRP A 217 -14.87 -2.29 14.32
C TRP A 217 -13.64 -2.56 13.46
N THR A 218 -13.51 -1.78 12.39
CA THR A 218 -12.27 -1.64 11.65
C THR A 218 -11.69 -0.27 11.99
N VAL A 219 -10.45 -0.25 12.45
CA VAL A 219 -9.74 0.99 12.78
C VAL A 219 -8.91 1.41 11.57
N SER A 220 -8.92 2.70 11.27
CA SER A 220 -8.05 3.29 10.26
C SER A 220 -7.51 4.61 10.80
N GLY A 221 -6.18 4.75 10.78
CA GLY A 221 -5.49 5.95 11.21
C GLY A 221 -4.49 6.47 10.20
N TYR A 222 -4.34 7.79 10.14
CA TYR A 222 -3.31 8.44 9.34
C TYR A 222 -2.74 9.67 10.06
N TYR A 223 -1.50 10.01 9.71
CA TYR A 223 -0.75 11.11 10.33
C TYR A 223 -0.90 12.39 9.51
N ILE A 224 -1.21 13.50 10.18
CA ILE A 224 -1.25 14.84 9.59
C ILE A 224 -0.02 15.60 10.06
N GLN A 225 0.99 15.67 9.18
CA GLN A 225 2.29 16.25 9.51
C GLN A 225 2.25 17.72 9.88
N THR A 226 1.37 18.52 9.25
CA THR A 226 1.24 19.96 9.51
C THR A 226 0.67 20.29 10.88
N GLU A 227 -0.15 19.39 11.42
CA GLU A 227 -0.84 19.56 12.70
C GLU A 227 -0.16 18.75 13.82
N GLU A 228 0.80 17.87 13.48
CA GLU A 228 1.41 16.90 14.39
C GLU A 228 0.37 16.04 15.14
N VAL A 229 -0.68 15.61 14.42
CA VAL A 229 -1.75 14.76 14.98
C VAL A 229 -1.97 13.50 14.17
N TYR A 230 -2.53 12.49 14.82
CA TYR A 230 -3.13 11.34 14.14
C TYR A 230 -4.63 11.51 14.09
N ARG A 231 -5.22 11.38 12.91
CA ARG A 231 -6.67 11.22 12.76
C ARG A 231 -6.97 9.75 12.60
N CYS A 232 -7.77 9.23 13.51
CA CYS A 232 -8.20 7.85 13.57
C CYS A 232 -9.71 7.79 13.45
N ARG A 233 -10.21 6.73 12.83
CA ARG A 233 -11.63 6.42 12.80
C ARG A 233 -11.88 4.94 13.02
N LEU A 234 -12.94 4.65 13.75
CA LEU A 234 -13.51 3.31 13.89
C LEU A 234 -14.75 3.24 13.01
N ILE A 235 -14.76 2.25 12.12
CA ILE A 235 -15.83 2.02 11.16
C ILE A 235 -16.57 0.76 11.58
N SER A 236 -17.87 0.89 11.80
CA SER A 236 -18.75 -0.23 12.14
C SER A 236 -18.74 -1.27 11.03
N ARG A 237 -18.68 -2.55 11.41
CA ARG A 237 -18.82 -3.67 10.47
C ARG A 237 -20.27 -4.07 10.23
N LYS A 238 -21.22 -3.53 10.99
CA LYS A 238 -22.64 -3.87 10.92
C LYS A 238 -23.51 -2.80 10.27
N ASP A 239 -23.10 -1.54 10.36
CA ASP A 239 -23.88 -0.39 9.88
C ASP A 239 -22.95 0.75 9.42
N THR A 240 -23.52 1.93 9.17
CA THR A 240 -22.80 3.10 8.67
C THR A 240 -22.18 3.96 9.79
N THR A 241 -22.24 3.52 11.05
CA THR A 241 -21.73 4.30 12.19
C THR A 241 -20.23 4.46 12.11
N ARG A 242 -19.76 5.67 12.39
CA ARG A 242 -18.34 6.03 12.39
C ARG A 242 -18.02 6.81 13.64
N ILE A 243 -16.88 6.48 14.22
CA ILE A 243 -16.33 7.19 15.37
C ILE A 243 -15.01 7.79 14.93
N TYR A 244 -14.80 9.06 15.20
CA TYR A 244 -13.65 9.85 14.84
C TYR A 244 -12.90 10.26 16.10
N ILE A 245 -11.59 10.02 16.12
CA ILE A 245 -10.69 10.38 17.21
C ILE A 245 -9.47 11.09 16.63
N VAL A 246 -9.12 12.23 17.22
CA VAL A 246 -7.84 12.91 16.92
C VAL A 246 -6.92 12.72 18.10
N LEU A 247 -5.72 12.21 17.86
CA LEU A 247 -4.70 11.98 18.88
C LEU A 247 -3.52 12.93 18.67
N ASP A 248 -2.96 13.44 19.77
CA ASP A 248 -1.65 14.08 19.78
C ASP A 248 -0.57 13.06 19.39
N ALA A 249 0.27 13.39 18.39
CA ALA A 249 1.24 12.46 17.84
C ALA A 249 2.41 12.13 18.79
N LYS A 250 2.63 12.93 19.83
CA LYS A 250 3.73 12.70 20.79
C LYS A 250 3.29 11.83 21.95
N THR A 251 2.03 11.95 22.36
CA THR A 251 1.52 11.41 23.64
C THR A 251 0.35 10.46 23.48
N SER A 252 -0.21 10.27 22.28
CA SER A 252 -1.47 9.53 22.07
C SER A 252 -2.65 10.05 22.89
N CYS A 253 -2.54 11.26 23.44
CA CYS A 253 -3.61 11.90 24.17
C CYS A 253 -4.72 12.26 23.17
N PRO A 254 -5.96 11.80 23.35
CA PRO A 254 -7.05 12.18 22.47
C PRO A 254 -7.37 13.65 22.71
N LEU A 255 -7.33 14.40 21.63
CA LEU A 255 -7.64 15.82 21.58
C LEU A 255 -9.12 16.03 21.25
N TYR A 256 -9.66 15.19 20.36
CA TYR A 256 -11.06 15.22 19.97
C TYR A 256 -11.63 13.81 19.84
N PHE A 257 -12.90 13.65 20.22
CA PHE A 257 -13.66 12.42 20.12
C PHE A 257 -15.10 12.71 19.71
N TRP A 258 -15.51 12.16 18.57
CA TRP A 258 -16.83 12.40 18.01
C TRP A 258 -17.37 11.14 17.34
N GLN A 259 -18.69 10.97 17.37
CA GLN A 259 -19.37 9.88 16.67
C GLN A 259 -20.42 10.45 15.74
N ASP A 260 -20.40 9.98 14.50
CA ASP A 260 -21.38 10.35 13.50
C ASP A 260 -22.72 9.70 13.82
N GLY A 261 -23.76 10.51 13.91
CA GLY A 261 -25.12 10.08 14.25
C GLY A 261 -25.49 10.10 15.73
N ASP A 262 -24.68 10.65 16.64
CA ASP A 262 -25.07 10.77 18.05
C ASP A 262 -26.11 11.89 18.27
N ASN A 263 -27.38 11.49 18.18
CA ASN A 263 -28.38 11.84 19.19
C ASN A 263 -28.35 10.73 20.26
N LEU A 264 -27.42 10.80 21.21
CA LEU A 264 -27.49 10.04 22.47
C LEU A 264 -28.36 10.80 23.48
#